data_AF-A0A4U2ZVA3-F1
#
_entry.id   AF-A0A4U2ZVA3-F1
#
_cell.length_a   1.000
_cell.length_b   1.000
_cell.length_c   1.000
_cell.angle_alpha   90.00
_cell.angle_beta   90.00
_cell.angle_gamma   90.00
#
_symmetry.space_group_name_H-M   'P 1'
#
loop_
_entity.id
_entity.type
_entity.pdbx_description
1 polymer ?
#
loop_
_entity_poly.entity_id
_entity_poly.type
_entity_poly.pdbx_seq_one_letter_code
_entity_poly.pdbx_strand_id
1 'polypeptide(L)'
;DIDLVVITSPNTTHFPYVKEAILHGKHVVVEKPFVVSIEEGEELISLAKQHNVVLSVYHNRRFDNDFLTIKKLLEENRIGNLYAYEAHFDRFRPNVRDRWREKNLPGSGILYDLGSH
;
A
#
# COMPACT_ATOMS: atom_id res chain seq x y z
N ASP A 1 23.07 -15.34 0.00
CA ASP A 1 21.93 -15.34 0.92
C ASP A 1 21.05 -14.13 0.62
N ILE A 2 19.74 -14.22 0.84
CA ILE A 2 18.76 -13.13 0.60
C ILE A 2 17.91 -12.99 1.86
N ASP A 3 17.81 -11.77 2.40
CA ASP A 3 17.08 -11.48 3.64
C ASP A 3 15.73 -10.79 3.40
N LEU A 4 15.61 -10.05 2.29
CA LEU A 4 14.46 -9.20 1.97
C LEU A 4 14.05 -9.38 0.51
N VAL A 5 12.74 -9.48 0.28
CA VAL A 5 12.11 -9.47 -1.04
C VAL A 5 11.25 -8.21 -1.18
N VAL A 6 11.48 -7.46 -2.25
CA VAL A 6 10.66 -6.29 -2.61
C VAL A 6 9.78 -6.63 -3.80
N ILE A 7 8.46 -6.58 -3.61
CA ILE A 7 7.47 -6.99 -4.63
C ILE A 7 6.85 -5.74 -5.24
N THR A 8 7.17 -5.48 -6.51
CA THR A 8 6.66 -4.34 -7.30
C THR A 8 5.96 -4.79 -8.59
N SER A 9 5.55 -6.06 -8.64
CA SER A 9 4.89 -6.69 -9.78
C SER A 9 3.41 -6.26 -9.88
N PRO A 10 2.64 -6.70 -10.91
CA PRO A 10 1.22 -6.35 -11.00
C PRO A 10 0.41 -6.82 -9.79
N ASN A 11 -0.63 -6.07 -9.41
CA ASN A 11 -1.42 -6.31 -8.18
C ASN A 11 -1.89 -7.76 -8.00
N THR A 12 -2.30 -8.42 -9.09
CA THR A 12 -2.78 -9.81 -9.07
C THR A 12 -1.73 -10.84 -8.65
N THR A 13 -0.46 -10.43 -8.60
CA THR A 13 0.66 -11.29 -8.20
C THR A 13 1.12 -11.05 -6.76
N HIS A 14 0.62 -10.01 -6.10
CA HIS A 14 1.07 -9.66 -4.74
C HIS A 14 0.82 -10.79 -3.75
N PHE A 15 -0.42 -11.30 -3.68
CA PHE A 15 -0.76 -12.38 -2.75
C PHE A 15 0.14 -13.63 -2.89
N PRO A 16 0.23 -14.27 -4.07
CA PRO A 16 1.04 -15.49 -4.20
C PRO A 16 2.53 -15.22 -3.96
N TYR A 17 3.07 -14.06 -4.37
CA TYR A 17 4.49 -13.78 -4.20
C TYR A 17 4.85 -13.41 -2.76
N VAL A 18 4.00 -12.65 -2.05
CA VAL A 18 4.20 -12.34 -0.63
C VAL A 18 4.13 -13.64 0.18
N LYS A 19 3.12 -14.48 -0.08
CA LYS A 19 2.97 -15.78 0.57
C LYS A 19 4.23 -16.64 0.40
N GLU A 20 4.72 -16.77 -0.83
CA GLU A 20 5.90 -17.59 -1.13
C GLU A 20 7.16 -17.07 -0.44
N ALA A 21 7.36 -15.74 -0.43
CA ALA A 21 8.50 -15.13 0.25
C ALA A 21 8.46 -15.37 1.78
N ILE A 22 7.28 -15.24 2.39
CA ILE A 22 7.09 -15.51 3.83
C ILE A 22 7.35 -16.99 4.14
N LEU A 23 6.83 -17.91 3.32
CA LEU A 23 7.05 -19.36 3.52
C LEU A 23 8.54 -19.74 3.47
N HIS A 24 9.35 -18.98 2.74
CA HIS A 24 10.81 -19.12 2.68
C HIS A 24 11.56 -18.32 3.76
N GLY A 25 10.84 -17.78 4.76
CA GLY A 25 11.42 -17.05 5.89
C GLY A 25 12.03 -15.70 5.49
N LYS A 26 11.55 -15.08 4.41
CA LYS A 26 12.07 -13.80 3.92
C LYS A 26 11.23 -12.64 4.42
N HIS A 27 11.89 -11.54 4.78
CA HIS A 27 11.20 -10.28 4.99
C HIS A 27 10.62 -9.78 3.67
N VAL A 28 9.50 -9.05 3.73
CA VAL A 28 8.79 -8.61 2.55
C VAL A 28 8.41 -7.14 2.66
N VAL A 29 8.75 -6.37 1.62
CA VAL A 29 8.14 -5.08 1.32
C VAL A 29 7.34 -5.24 0.03
N VAL A 30 6.05 -4.94 0.05
CA VAL A 30 5.17 -5.07 -1.10
C VAL A 30 4.57 -3.71 -1.48
N GLU A 31 4.52 -3.44 -2.78
CA GLU A 31 3.86 -2.26 -3.33
C GLU A 31 2.37 -2.23 -3.02
N LYS A 32 1.80 -1.03 -3.08
CA LYS A 32 0.35 -0.84 -2.94
C LYS A 32 -0.37 -1.06 -4.28
N PRO A 33 -1.65 -1.48 -4.28
CA PRO A 33 -2.40 -1.97 -3.12
C PRO A 33 -1.83 -3.30 -2.61
N PHE A 34 -1.87 -3.51 -1.29
CA PHE A 34 -1.29 -4.71 -0.67
C PHE A 34 -1.84 -5.99 -1.31
N VAL A 35 -3.16 -6.15 -1.26
CA VAL A 35 -3.95 -7.22 -1.87
C VAL A 35 -5.33 -6.66 -2.20
N VAL A 36 -6.20 -7.45 -2.82
CA VAL A 36 -7.52 -6.99 -3.33
C VAL A 36 -8.69 -7.43 -2.46
N SER A 37 -8.48 -8.32 -1.49
CA SER A 37 -9.47 -8.73 -0.50
C SER A 37 -8.91 -8.64 0.93
N ILE A 38 -9.81 -8.53 1.91
CA ILE A 38 -9.43 -8.47 3.32
C ILE A 38 -8.87 -9.83 3.77
N GLU A 39 -9.49 -10.91 3.29
CA GLU A 39 -9.14 -12.29 3.63
C GLU A 39 -7.70 -12.62 3.23
N GLU A 40 -7.29 -12.22 2.01
CA GLU A 40 -5.90 -12.37 1.54
C GLU A 40 -4.93 -11.60 2.46
N GLY A 41 -5.32 -10.41 2.91
CA GLY A 41 -4.47 -9.55 3.72
C GLY A 41 -4.28 -10.11 5.13
N GLU A 42 -5.36 -10.57 5.76
CA GLU A 42 -5.35 -11.21 7.07
C GLU A 42 -4.53 -12.50 7.06
N GLU A 43 -4.64 -13.32 6.00
CA GLU A 43 -3.85 -14.53 5.83
C GLU A 43 -2.34 -14.21 5.82
N LEU A 44 -1.92 -13.24 4.99
CA LEU A 44 -0.51 -12.87 4.88
C LEU A 44 0.05 -12.26 6.17
N ILE A 45 -0.73 -11.45 6.89
CA ILE A 45 -0.34 -10.89 8.19
C ILE A 45 -0.15 -12.01 9.23
N SER A 46 -1.07 -12.98 9.26
CA SER A 46 -0.98 -14.14 10.14
C SER A 46 0.26 -14.97 9.82
N LEU A 47 0.48 -15.26 8.53
CA LEU A 47 1.62 -16.04 8.06
C LEU A 47 2.96 -15.36 8.38
N ALA A 48 3.06 -14.04 8.18
CA ALA A 48 4.27 -13.28 8.51
C ALA A 48 4.61 -13.37 10.01
N LYS A 49 3.60 -13.32 10.89
CA LYS A 49 3.77 -13.51 12.33
C LYS A 49 4.22 -14.93 12.67
N GLN A 50 3.61 -15.94 12.05
CA GLN A 50 3.96 -17.35 12.28
C GLN A 50 5.40 -17.68 11.87
N HIS A 51 5.88 -17.09 10.76
CA HIS A 51 7.23 -17.28 10.25
C HIS A 51 8.26 -16.30 10.85
N ASN A 52 7.83 -15.42 11.77
CA ASN A 52 8.67 -14.40 12.40
C ASN A 52 9.42 -13.51 11.39
N VAL A 53 8.72 -13.05 10.35
CA VAL A 53 9.26 -12.15 9.33
C VAL A 53 8.57 -10.78 9.36
N VAL A 54 9.31 -9.74 9.03
CA VAL A 54 8.75 -8.41 8.77
C VAL A 54 7.98 -8.43 7.45
N LEU A 55 6.72 -8.01 7.50
CA LEU A 55 5.88 -7.72 6.33
C LEU A 55 5.47 -6.25 6.39
N SER A 56 5.75 -5.51 5.33
CA SER A 56 5.41 -4.09 5.22
C SER A 56 4.83 -3.77 3.85
N VAL A 57 3.83 -2.88 3.83
CA VAL A 57 3.27 -2.32 2.59
C VAL A 57 3.92 -0.96 2.36
N TYR A 58 4.31 -0.67 1.13
CA TYR A 58 4.99 0.56 0.75
C TYR A 58 4.05 1.78 0.68
N HIS A 59 3.43 2.15 1.80
CA HIS A 59 2.69 3.41 1.96
C HIS A 59 3.64 4.59 2.20
N ASN A 60 4.47 4.89 1.20
CA ASN A 60 5.52 5.90 1.27
C ASN A 60 5.00 7.33 1.50
N ARG A 61 3.75 7.63 1.13
CA ARG A 61 3.16 8.98 1.31
C ARG A 61 2.93 9.41 2.75
N ARG A 62 3.05 8.49 3.71
CA ARG A 62 3.18 8.87 5.14
C ARG A 62 4.41 9.73 5.42
N PHE A 63 5.34 9.81 4.46
CA PHE A 63 6.55 10.62 4.49
C PHE A 63 6.51 11.78 3.48
N ASP A 64 5.38 12.05 2.82
CA ASP A 64 5.22 13.25 2.00
C ASP A 64 5.27 14.49 2.92
N ASN A 65 5.79 15.60 2.39
CA ASN A 65 6.06 16.81 3.17
C ASN A 65 4.80 17.46 3.74
N ASP A 66 3.70 17.43 2.99
CA ASP A 66 2.38 17.86 3.45
C ASP A 66 1.88 17.00 4.61
N PHE A 67 1.95 15.68 4.50
CA PHE A 67 1.52 14.75 5.55
C PHE A 67 2.36 14.88 6.82
N LEU A 68 3.69 15.00 6.68
CA LEU A 68 4.59 15.25 7.81
C LEU A 68 4.34 16.61 8.46
N THR A 69 3.97 17.63 7.67
CA THR A 69 3.61 18.95 8.20
C THR A 69 2.31 18.88 8.99
N ILE A 70 1.27 18.23 8.44
CA ILE A 70 -0.01 18.02 9.13
C ILE A 70 0.22 17.27 10.44
N LYS A 71 0.98 16.18 10.40
CA LYS A 71 1.34 15.40 11.59
C LYS A 71 2.01 16.27 12.66
N LYS A 72 3.02 17.07 12.28
CA LYS A 72 3.69 17.98 13.20
C LYS A 72 2.72 19.00 13.82
N LEU A 73 1.85 19.59 13.03
CA LEU A 73 0.86 20.56 13.52
C LEU A 73 -0.13 19.93 14.51
N LEU A 74 -0.51 18.66 14.30
CA LEU A 74 -1.34 17.91 15.23
C LEU A 74 -0.59 17.59 16.53
N GLU A 75 0.65 17.12 16.44
CA GLU A 75 1.51 16.81 17.59
C GLU A 75 1.79 18.06 18.46
N GLU A 76 1.95 19.23 17.83
CA GLU A 76 2.12 20.52 18.51
C GLU A 76 0.79 21.14 18.99
N ASN A 77 -0.34 20.46 18.80
CA ASN A 77 -1.69 20.94 19.11
C ASN A 77 -1.99 22.32 18.49
N ARG A 78 -1.50 22.59 17.28
CA ARG A 78 -1.60 23.89 16.60
C ARG A 78 -2.96 24.13 15.96
N ILE A 79 -3.71 23.06 15.72
CA ILE A 79 -5.03 23.06 15.05
C ILE A 79 -6.18 22.94 16.07
N GLY A 80 -5.87 22.63 17.34
CA GLY A 80 -6.87 22.34 18.36
C GLY A 80 -7.64 21.05 18.06
N ASN A 81 -8.95 21.07 18.30
CA ASN A 81 -9.80 19.90 18.05
C ASN A 81 -10.14 19.79 16.56
N LEU A 82 -9.61 18.76 15.90
CA LEU A 82 -9.93 18.45 14.51
C LEU A 82 -11.41 18.08 14.37
N TYR A 83 -12.13 18.81 13.53
CA TYR A 83 -13.55 18.56 13.25
C TYR A 83 -13.80 17.95 11.87
N ALA A 84 -13.02 18.35 10.87
CA ALA A 84 -13.16 17.88 9.49
C ALA A 84 -11.77 17.76 8.83
N TYR A 85 -11.66 16.80 7.91
CA TYR A 85 -10.48 16.59 7.08
C TYR A 85 -10.95 16.32 5.65
N GLU A 86 -10.37 17.04 4.70
CA GLU A 86 -10.66 16.91 3.28
C GLU A 86 -9.32 16.82 2.53
N ALA A 87 -9.19 15.82 1.67
CA ALA A 87 -7.99 15.58 0.89
C ALA A 87 -8.37 15.33 -0.57
N HIS A 88 -7.61 15.94 -1.46
CA HIS A 88 -7.84 15.87 -2.91
C HIS A 88 -6.63 15.23 -3.58
N PHE A 89 -6.91 14.31 -4.50
CA PHE A 89 -5.89 13.75 -5.38
C PHE A 89 -6.38 13.80 -6.83
N ASP A 90 -6.58 15.02 -7.30
CA ASP A 90 -7.13 15.28 -8.62
C ASP A 90 -6.10 15.06 -9.71
N ARG A 91 -6.56 14.49 -10.84
CA ARG A 91 -5.74 14.32 -12.04
C ARG A 91 -6.54 14.67 -13.28
N PHE A 92 -5.93 15.43 -14.18
CA PHE A 92 -6.46 15.64 -15.52
C PHE A 92 -5.78 14.70 -16.51
N ARG A 93 -6.39 13.54 -16.76
CA ARG A 93 -5.93 12.55 -17.76
C ARG A 93 -7.08 12.11 -18.65
N PRO A 94 -7.45 12.91 -19.66
CA PRO A 94 -8.63 12.65 -20.49
C PRO A 94 -8.46 11.46 -21.45
N ASN A 95 -7.22 11.01 -21.70
CA ASN A 95 -6.93 9.90 -22.60
C ASN A 95 -6.53 8.65 -21.80
N VAL A 96 -7.28 7.56 -21.99
CA VAL A 96 -6.98 6.25 -21.41
C VAL A 96 -5.76 5.66 -22.13
N ARG A 97 -4.82 5.10 -21.36
CA ARG A 97 -3.61 4.44 -21.90
C ARG A 97 -3.82 2.93 -21.96
N ASP A 98 -3.16 2.24 -22.88
CA ASP A 98 -3.12 0.77 -22.85
C ASP A 98 -2.07 0.29 -21.84
N ARG A 99 -2.50 0.15 -20.57
CA ARG A 99 -1.70 -0.38 -19.46
C ARG A 99 -2.54 -1.31 -18.61
N TRP A 100 -1.91 -2.25 -17.92
CA TRP A 100 -2.63 -3.19 -17.05
C TRP A 100 -3.50 -2.51 -15.98
N ARG A 101 -3.10 -1.33 -15.48
CA ARG A 101 -3.86 -0.53 -14.50
C ARG A 101 -5.18 0.05 -15.04
N GLU A 102 -5.31 0.15 -16.35
CA GLU A 102 -6.48 0.69 -17.06
C GLU A 102 -7.41 -0.44 -17.55
N LYS A 103 -7.02 -1.70 -17.38
CA LYS A 103 -7.86 -2.87 -17.66
C LYS A 103 -8.75 -3.16 -16.45
N ASN A 104 -9.94 -3.70 -16.67
CA ASN A 104 -10.84 -4.15 -15.60
C ASN A 104 -10.30 -5.43 -14.92
N LEU A 105 -9.29 -5.25 -14.07
CA LEU A 105 -8.65 -6.30 -13.28
C LEU A 105 -8.89 -6.05 -11.78
N PRO A 106 -8.85 -7.08 -10.93
CA PRO A 106 -8.88 -6.89 -9.49
C PRO A 106 -7.79 -5.90 -9.03
N GLY A 107 -8.18 -4.92 -8.21
CA GLY A 107 -7.25 -3.89 -7.72
C GLY A 107 -6.83 -2.85 -8.76
N SER A 108 -7.46 -2.82 -9.94
CA SER A 108 -7.22 -1.78 -10.96
C SER A 108 -8.01 -0.50 -10.68
N GLY A 109 -7.71 0.58 -11.41
CA GLY A 109 -8.44 1.84 -11.32
C GLY A 109 -7.94 2.82 -10.27
N ILE A 110 -8.50 4.03 -10.31
CA ILE A 110 -8.01 5.19 -9.54
C ILE A 110 -8.19 5.04 -8.03
N LEU A 111 -9.20 4.30 -7.58
CA LEU A 111 -9.45 4.09 -6.16
C LEU A 111 -8.31 3.29 -5.52
N TYR A 112 -7.87 2.21 -6.15
CA TYR A 112 -6.72 1.43 -5.66
C TYR A 112 -5.39 2.11 -5.94
N ASP A 113 -5.28 2.89 -7.01
CA ASP A 113 -4.04 3.57 -7.37
C ASP A 113 -3.78 4.82 -6.52
N LEU A 114 -4.76 5.71 -6.38
CA LEU A 114 -4.61 6.96 -5.62
C LEU A 114 -5.28 6.92 -4.25
N GLY A 115 -6.46 6.30 -4.13
CA GLY A 115 -7.20 6.29 -2.86
C GLY A 115 -6.59 5.42 -1.76
N SER A 116 -5.65 4.53 -2.10
CA SER A 116 -4.90 3.72 -1.12
C SER A 116 -3.72 4.47 -0.49
N HIS A 117 -3.42 5.67 -0.97
CA HIS A 117 -2.44 6.55 -0.36
C HIS A 117 -3.00 7.25 0.87
#